data_AF-A0A223B0W7-F1
#
_entry.id   AF-A0A223B0W7-F1
#
_cell.length_a   1.000
_cell.length_b   1.000
_cell.length_c   1.000
_cell.angle_alpha   90.00
_cell.angle_beta   90.00
_cell.angle_gamma   90.00
#
_symmetry.space_group_name_H-M   'P 1'
#
loop_
_entity.id
_entity.type
_entity.pdbx_description
1 polymer ?
#
loop_
_entity_poly.entity_id
_entity_poly.type
_entity_poly.pdbx_seq_one_letter_code
_entity_poly.pdbx_strand_id
1 'polypeptide(L)'
;MDRQGQGNKDEKKGKTCSAKINRKGSYMVEAAVILPAFIIAMLLLISIIPAIRTWENMNFGVVEELRLEMAKNVLRKNPAALPIALNLRIRKENPSLESFRITGYRYLYSEKAGFSSALRGDDLISVSFAGKINEKNPLGAISSIRYSGSVVGRAFTGSYYGGKDSGGPTVYVFPDAGTHYHNKSCRYLKAACHQVYLNGNTRSRFHGCRNCGASKVPDGTPVFCFENSGEAYHLHDCRSVDKYYIGIGKNSAIEKGYRRCGICGG
;
A
#
# COMPACT_ATOMS: atom_id res chain seq x y z
N MET A 1 96.93 21.78 69.21
CA MET A 1 96.47 20.59 69.97
C MET A 1 95.18 21.00 70.65
N ASP A 2 94.07 20.55 70.08
CA ASP A 2 93.07 19.70 70.76
C ASP A 2 92.22 20.52 71.73
N ARG A 3 90.89 20.61 71.69
CA ARG A 3 89.74 19.76 71.34
C ARG A 3 88.55 20.76 71.53
N GLN A 4 87.30 20.60 71.13
CA GLN A 4 86.36 19.49 71.09
C GLN A 4 85.05 20.10 70.55
N GLY A 5 84.26 19.31 69.81
CA GLY A 5 82.94 19.73 69.34
C GLY A 5 81.83 19.62 70.38
N GLN A 6 80.72 20.30 70.09
CA GLN A 6 79.32 20.05 70.48
C GLN A 6 78.52 21.00 69.58
N GLY A 7 77.68 20.57 68.64
CA GLY A 7 76.55 19.67 68.83
C GLY A 7 75.32 20.51 69.19
N ASN A 8 74.58 21.02 68.21
CA ASN A 8 73.21 21.46 68.45
C ASN A 8 72.27 21.01 67.31
N LYS A 9 71.16 20.41 67.75
CA LYS A 9 70.15 19.71 66.95
C LYS A 9 69.06 20.70 66.57
N ASP A 10 68.87 20.94 65.28
CA ASP A 10 67.67 21.62 64.80
C ASP A 10 66.65 20.61 64.26
N GLU A 11 65.60 20.46 65.05
CA GLU A 11 64.41 19.67 64.87
C GLU A 11 63.60 20.16 63.65
N LYS A 12 63.64 19.43 62.53
CA LYS A 12 62.77 19.68 61.38
C LYS A 12 61.35 19.16 61.67
N LYS A 13 60.47 20.04 62.12
CA LYS A 13 59.01 19.84 62.12
C LYS A 13 58.53 19.48 60.71
N GLY A 14 58.08 18.25 60.54
CA GLY A 14 57.39 17.79 59.34
C GLY A 14 56.07 18.53 59.16
N LYS A 15 55.96 19.35 58.11
CA LYS A 15 54.67 19.85 57.64
C LYS A 15 53.96 18.73 56.90
N THR A 16 52.91 18.17 57.49
CA THR A 16 51.98 17.28 56.78
C THR A 16 51.14 18.14 55.83
N CYS A 17 51.51 18.14 54.54
CA CYS A 17 50.65 18.67 53.50
C CYS A 17 49.48 17.70 53.29
N SER A 18 48.35 17.96 53.94
CA SER A 18 47.07 17.33 53.59
C SER A 18 46.65 17.81 52.20
N ALA A 19 46.92 17.01 51.19
CA ALA A 19 46.49 17.26 49.82
C ALA A 19 44.96 17.18 49.76
N LYS A 20 44.30 18.33 49.67
CA LYS A 20 42.89 18.41 49.25
C LYS A 20 42.80 17.87 47.83
N ILE A 21 42.33 16.63 47.68
CA ILE A 21 42.00 16.04 46.37
C ILE A 21 40.88 16.88 45.77
N ASN A 22 41.22 17.74 44.81
CA ASN A 22 40.26 18.53 44.07
C ASN A 22 39.49 17.57 43.14
N ARG A 23 38.26 17.21 43.52
CA ARG A 23 37.37 16.31 42.76
C ARG A 23 36.74 16.99 41.53
N LYS A 24 37.48 17.84 40.82
CA LYS A 24 37.00 18.45 39.58
C LYS A 24 37.74 17.79 38.41
N GLY A 25 37.01 16.96 37.67
CA GLY A 25 37.50 16.32 36.45
C GLY A 25 37.94 17.36 35.41
N SER A 26 38.87 16.97 34.55
CA SER A 26 39.32 17.82 33.44
C SER A 26 38.33 17.70 32.28
N TYR A 27 37.74 18.83 31.86
CA TYR A 27 36.85 18.90 30.69
C TYR A 27 37.48 18.33 29.42
N MET A 28 38.81 18.42 29.26
CA MET A 28 39.50 17.85 28.10
C MET A 28 39.46 16.32 28.12
N VAL A 29 39.58 15.71 29.30
CA VAL A 29 39.55 14.25 29.47
C VAL A 29 38.12 13.73 29.27
N GLU A 30 37.12 14.42 29.81
CA GLU A 30 35.71 14.08 29.59
C GLU A 30 35.34 14.19 28.10
N ALA A 31 35.75 15.26 27.42
CA ALA A 31 35.52 15.43 25.99
C ALA A 31 36.24 14.36 25.15
N ALA A 32 37.49 13.99 25.51
CA ALA A 32 38.25 12.95 24.80
C ALA A 32 37.59 11.56 24.86
N VAL A 33 36.81 11.28 25.91
CA VAL A 33 36.04 10.03 26.06
C VAL A 33 34.68 10.12 25.37
N ILE A 34 33.97 11.25 25.51
CA ILE A 34 32.59 11.40 25.01
C ILE A 34 32.54 11.64 23.50
N LEU A 35 33.44 12.45 22.95
CA LEU A 35 33.39 12.86 21.54
C LEU A 35 33.50 11.68 20.56
N PRO A 36 34.41 10.69 20.73
CA PRO A 36 34.46 9.53 19.84
C PRO A 36 33.19 8.68 19.91
N ALA A 37 32.65 8.47 21.11
CA ALA A 37 31.39 7.73 21.30
C ALA A 37 30.22 8.44 20.60
N PHE A 38 30.17 9.77 20.70
CA PHE A 38 29.17 10.60 20.02
C PHE A 38 29.31 10.54 18.49
N ILE A 39 30.53 10.62 17.95
CA ILE A 39 30.77 10.50 16.50
C ILE A 39 30.35 9.13 15.99
N ILE A 40 30.70 8.06 16.71
CA ILE A 40 30.28 6.69 16.39
C ILE A 40 28.75 6.60 16.36
N ALA A 41 28.06 7.13 17.37
CA ALA A 41 26.60 7.15 17.41
C ALA A 41 25.99 7.91 16.22
N MET A 42 26.55 9.07 15.84
CA MET A 42 26.09 9.83 14.68
C MET A 42 26.31 9.06 13.36
N LEU A 43 27.45 8.39 13.19
CA LEU A 43 27.72 7.55 12.03
C LEU A 43 26.75 6.36 11.93
N LEU A 44 26.42 5.73 13.07
CA LEU A 44 25.40 4.68 13.13
C LEU A 44 24.03 5.22 12.69
N LEU A 45 23.61 6.41 13.16
CA LEU A 45 22.33 7.02 12.76
C LEU A 45 22.27 7.33 11.26
N ILE A 46 23.34 7.92 10.70
CA ILE A 46 23.42 8.24 9.27
C ILE A 46 23.38 6.97 8.41
N SER A 47 23.97 5.86 8.89
CA SER A 47 23.98 4.58 8.16
C SER A 47 22.60 3.95 7.94
N ILE A 48 21.57 4.41 8.66
CA ILE A 48 20.20 3.90 8.52
C ILE A 48 19.51 4.52 7.29
N ILE A 49 19.94 5.70 6.84
CA ILE A 49 19.29 6.45 5.75
C ILE A 49 19.24 5.64 4.44
N PRO A 50 20.31 4.98 3.97
CA PRO A 50 20.26 4.13 2.76
C PRO A 50 19.29 2.94 2.89
N ALA A 51 19.20 2.34 4.09
CA ALA A 51 18.26 1.26 4.35
C ALA A 51 16.80 1.74 4.24
N ILE A 52 16.48 2.90 4.84
CA ILE A 52 15.16 3.53 4.73
C ILE A 52 14.84 3.85 3.26
N ARG A 53 15.79 4.42 2.51
CA ARG A 53 15.60 4.72 1.09
C ARG A 53 15.24 3.47 0.29
N THR A 54 15.93 2.35 0.54
CA THR A 54 15.64 1.07 -0.13
C THR A 54 14.26 0.54 0.26
N TRP A 55 13.86 0.69 1.52
CA TRP A 55 12.51 0.30 1.99
C TRP A 55 11.40 1.13 1.36
N GLU A 56 11.56 2.46 1.32
CA GLU A 56 10.59 3.37 0.70
C GLU A 56 10.44 3.06 -0.79
N ASN A 57 11.56 2.88 -1.50
CA ASN A 57 11.54 2.57 -2.92
C ASN A 57 10.88 1.20 -3.20
N MET A 58 11.14 0.19 -2.37
CA MET A 58 10.45 -1.10 -2.49
C MET A 58 8.94 -0.97 -2.27
N ASN A 59 8.51 -0.27 -1.22
CA ASN A 59 7.09 -0.06 -0.95
C ASN A 59 6.40 0.70 -2.08
N PHE A 60 7.04 1.77 -2.57
CA PHE A 60 6.53 2.55 -3.68
C PHE A 60 6.39 1.70 -4.95
N GLY A 61 7.41 0.91 -5.30
CA GLY A 61 7.36 0.00 -6.43
C GLY A 61 6.24 -1.05 -6.29
N VAL A 62 6.05 -1.61 -5.09
CA VAL A 62 4.98 -2.59 -4.83
C VAL A 62 3.60 -1.96 -4.98
N VAL A 63 3.37 -0.81 -4.34
CA VAL A 63 2.09 -0.10 -4.38
C VAL A 63 1.75 0.35 -5.80
N GLU A 64 2.73 0.87 -6.54
CA GLU A 64 2.50 1.36 -7.90
C GLU A 64 2.18 0.24 -8.89
N GLU A 65 2.91 -0.88 -8.85
CA GLU A 65 2.58 -2.04 -9.69
C GLU A 65 1.21 -2.63 -9.34
N LEU A 66 0.88 -2.70 -8.04
CA LEU A 66 -0.44 -3.13 -7.59
C LEU A 66 -1.53 -2.18 -8.13
N ARG A 67 -1.32 -0.86 -8.05
CA ARG A 67 -2.25 0.15 -8.57
C ARG A 67 -2.46 0.01 -10.08
N LEU A 68 -1.39 -0.23 -10.84
CA LEU A 68 -1.47 -0.45 -12.28
C LEU A 68 -2.23 -1.75 -12.61
N GLU A 69 -1.99 -2.84 -11.88
CA GLU A 69 -2.72 -4.10 -12.09
C GLU A 69 -4.20 -3.95 -11.73
N MET A 70 -4.51 -3.23 -10.65
CA MET A 70 -5.88 -2.89 -10.27
C MET A 70 -6.62 -2.15 -11.40
N ALA A 71 -5.97 -1.17 -12.05
CA ALA A 71 -6.57 -0.40 -13.14
C ALA A 71 -6.73 -1.23 -14.43
N LYS A 72 -5.76 -2.10 -14.73
CA LYS A 72 -5.78 -2.97 -15.93
C LYS A 72 -6.81 -4.10 -15.84
N ASN A 73 -7.31 -4.43 -14.65
CA ASN A 73 -8.20 -5.56 -14.42
C ASN A 73 -9.46 -5.54 -15.30
N VAL A 74 -10.04 -4.35 -15.52
CA VAL A 74 -11.20 -4.15 -16.41
C VAL A 74 -10.91 -4.55 -17.86
N LEU A 75 -9.67 -4.36 -18.32
CA LEU A 75 -9.26 -4.66 -19.69
C LEU A 75 -8.82 -6.11 -19.82
N ARG A 76 -8.07 -6.61 -18.84
CA ARG A 76 -7.50 -7.95 -18.85
C ARG A 76 -7.32 -8.50 -17.45
N LYS A 77 -7.79 -9.74 -17.25
CA LYS A 77 -7.51 -10.53 -16.05
C LYS A 77 -6.26 -11.37 -16.28
N ASN A 78 -5.20 -11.12 -15.50
CA ASN A 78 -3.98 -11.91 -15.54
C ASN A 78 -3.33 -12.01 -14.15
N PRO A 79 -3.59 -13.09 -13.39
CA PRO A 79 -3.01 -13.25 -12.05
C PRO A 79 -1.47 -13.37 -12.06
N ALA A 80 -0.84 -13.76 -13.17
CA ALA A 80 0.62 -13.89 -13.23
C ALA A 80 1.34 -12.57 -13.46
N ALA A 81 0.65 -11.52 -13.95
CA ALA A 81 1.29 -10.29 -14.40
C ALA A 81 1.95 -9.51 -13.25
N LEU A 82 1.25 -9.30 -12.15
CA LEU A 82 1.73 -8.51 -11.02
C LEU A 82 2.96 -9.14 -10.34
N PRO A 83 2.98 -10.43 -9.97
CA PRO A 83 4.16 -11.05 -9.37
C PRO A 83 5.41 -10.96 -10.25
N ILE A 84 5.26 -11.10 -11.57
CA ILE A 84 6.37 -10.99 -12.53
C ILE A 84 6.87 -9.55 -12.61
N ALA A 85 5.96 -8.58 -12.78
CA ALA A 85 6.31 -7.16 -12.86
C ALA A 85 7.03 -6.68 -11.60
N LEU A 86 6.55 -7.08 -10.42
CA LEU A 86 7.18 -6.78 -9.13
C LEU A 86 8.61 -7.32 -9.05
N ASN A 87 8.82 -8.60 -9.35
CA ASN A 87 10.15 -9.19 -9.27
C ASN A 87 11.15 -8.51 -10.21
N LEU A 88 10.71 -8.15 -11.42
CA LEU A 88 11.56 -7.48 -12.40
C LEU A 88 11.90 -6.05 -11.97
N ARG A 89 10.88 -5.26 -11.59
CA ARG A 89 11.06 -3.84 -11.24
C ARG A 89 11.84 -3.66 -9.96
N ILE A 90 11.48 -4.38 -8.89
CA ILE A 90 12.11 -4.21 -7.57
C ILE A 90 13.59 -4.57 -7.63
N ARG A 91 13.96 -5.66 -8.32
CA ARG A 91 15.37 -6.04 -8.49
C ARG A 91 16.14 -5.04 -9.34
N LYS A 92 15.52 -4.46 -10.37
CA LYS A 92 16.15 -3.46 -11.23
C LYS A 92 16.39 -2.14 -10.50
N GLU A 93 15.43 -1.69 -9.70
CA GLU A 93 15.48 -0.38 -9.02
C GLU A 93 16.25 -0.42 -7.69
N ASN A 94 16.56 -1.60 -7.14
CA ASN A 94 17.23 -1.74 -5.83
C ASN A 94 18.45 -2.68 -5.91
N PRO A 95 19.60 -2.22 -6.44
CA PRO A 95 20.81 -3.05 -6.55
C PRO A 95 21.42 -3.50 -5.21
N SER A 96 21.18 -2.75 -4.12
CA SER A 96 21.62 -3.08 -2.75
C SER A 96 20.83 -4.23 -2.11
N LEU A 97 19.77 -4.68 -2.78
CA LEU A 97 18.89 -5.73 -2.29
C LEU A 97 19.52 -7.11 -2.56
N GLU A 98 19.83 -7.83 -1.49
CA GLU A 98 20.35 -9.20 -1.57
C GLU A 98 19.28 -10.18 -2.08
N SER A 99 18.05 -10.01 -1.61
CA SER A 99 16.93 -10.81 -2.08
C SER A 99 15.59 -10.10 -1.94
N PHE A 100 14.69 -10.40 -2.88
CA PHE A 100 13.27 -10.06 -2.85
C PHE A 100 12.47 -11.31 -3.14
N ARG A 101 11.43 -11.55 -2.35
CA ARG A 101 10.48 -12.63 -2.58
C ARG A 101 9.06 -12.19 -2.25
N ILE A 102 8.12 -12.67 -3.05
CA ILE A 102 6.70 -12.60 -2.74
C ILE A 102 6.38 -13.78 -1.84
N THR A 103 5.84 -13.49 -0.65
CA THR A 103 5.51 -14.50 0.37
C THR A 103 4.04 -14.89 0.34
N GLY A 104 3.19 -14.03 -0.21
CA GLY A 104 1.76 -14.28 -0.36
C GLY A 104 1.18 -13.47 -1.52
N TYR A 105 0.27 -14.07 -2.27
CA TYR A 105 -0.42 -13.40 -3.36
C TYR A 105 -1.84 -13.95 -3.50
N ARG A 106 -2.83 -13.06 -3.48
CA ARG A 106 -4.24 -13.42 -3.74
C ARG A 106 -4.79 -12.46 -4.80
N TYR A 107 -5.53 -13.00 -5.75
CA TYR A 107 -6.06 -12.25 -6.89
C TYR A 107 -7.59 -12.34 -6.95
N LEU A 108 -8.25 -11.19 -7.10
CA LEU A 108 -9.70 -11.05 -7.21
C LEU A 108 -10.48 -11.91 -6.18
N TYR A 109 -10.10 -11.80 -4.91
CA TYR A 109 -10.74 -12.54 -3.84
C TYR A 109 -11.76 -11.67 -3.09
N SER A 110 -12.68 -12.33 -2.40
CA SER A 110 -13.64 -11.70 -1.50
C SER A 110 -13.24 -11.95 -0.06
N GLU A 111 -13.29 -10.91 0.77
CA GLU A 111 -13.01 -11.00 2.20
C GLU A 111 -14.26 -10.62 3.00
N LYS A 112 -14.89 -11.63 3.60
CA LYS A 112 -16.15 -11.47 4.35
C LYS A 112 -15.91 -11.14 5.83
N ALA A 113 -14.74 -11.52 6.37
CA ALA A 113 -14.37 -11.33 7.76
C ALA A 113 -12.91 -10.84 7.85
N GLY A 114 -12.70 -9.55 7.53
CA GLY A 114 -11.39 -8.91 7.66
C GLY A 114 -11.11 -8.40 9.08
N PHE A 115 -9.84 -8.37 9.46
CA PHE A 115 -9.32 -7.79 10.72
C PHE A 115 -9.61 -6.28 10.86
N SER A 116 -9.85 -5.57 9.74
CA SER A 116 -10.33 -4.19 9.72
C SER A 116 -11.52 -4.05 8.77
N SER A 117 -12.46 -3.14 9.09
CA SER A 117 -13.61 -2.80 8.24
C SER A 117 -13.20 -2.32 6.85
N ALA A 118 -12.00 -1.74 6.71
CA ALA A 118 -11.43 -1.27 5.44
C ALA A 118 -11.06 -2.41 4.46
N LEU A 119 -10.83 -3.63 4.95
CA LEU A 119 -10.48 -4.78 4.11
C LEU A 119 -11.69 -5.64 3.70
N ARG A 120 -12.91 -5.27 4.11
CA ARG A 120 -14.12 -6.00 3.68
C ARG A 120 -14.52 -5.61 2.27
N GLY A 121 -14.66 -6.60 1.40
CA GLY A 121 -15.16 -6.39 0.05
C GLY A 121 -14.78 -7.49 -0.92
N ASP A 122 -15.29 -7.33 -2.14
CA ASP A 122 -14.99 -8.17 -3.28
C ASP A 122 -13.87 -7.54 -4.13
N ASP A 123 -13.41 -8.28 -5.14
CA ASP A 123 -12.41 -7.84 -6.12
C ASP A 123 -11.06 -7.42 -5.52
N LEU A 124 -10.66 -7.99 -4.39
CA LEU A 124 -9.41 -7.64 -3.71
C LEU A 124 -8.20 -8.30 -4.38
N ILE A 125 -7.09 -7.58 -4.42
CA ILE A 125 -5.76 -8.07 -4.80
C ILE A 125 -4.82 -7.78 -3.64
N SER A 126 -4.12 -8.80 -3.15
CA SER A 126 -3.16 -8.66 -2.06
C SER A 126 -1.81 -9.25 -2.42
N VAL A 127 -0.76 -8.56 -1.97
CA VAL A 127 0.62 -8.97 -2.13
C VAL A 127 1.32 -8.82 -0.79
N SER A 128 1.91 -9.91 -0.31
CA SER A 128 2.84 -9.92 0.81
C SER A 128 4.23 -10.23 0.29
N PHE A 129 5.25 -9.54 0.81
CA PHE A 129 6.61 -9.63 0.32
C PHE A 129 7.63 -9.53 1.45
N ALA A 130 8.82 -10.04 1.18
CA ALA A 130 9.97 -9.94 2.06
C ALA A 130 11.23 -9.59 1.26
N GLY A 131 12.01 -8.67 1.81
CA GLY A 131 13.31 -8.24 1.27
C GLY A 131 14.42 -8.41 2.30
N LYS A 132 15.64 -8.65 1.82
CA LYS A 132 16.86 -8.63 2.63
C LYS A 132 17.85 -7.66 2.00
N ILE A 133 18.34 -6.72 2.78
CA ILE A 133 19.33 -5.73 2.38
C ILE A 133 20.66 -6.12 3.02
N ASN A 134 21.71 -6.15 2.22
CA ASN A 134 23.08 -6.35 2.69
C ASN A 134 23.82 -5.01 2.60
N GLU A 135 23.56 -4.14 3.58
CA GLU A 135 24.21 -2.84 3.68
C GLU A 135 25.12 -2.87 4.90
N LYS A 136 26.42 -3.06 4.64
CA LYS A 136 27.44 -2.99 5.67
C LYS A 136 27.59 -1.52 6.06
N ASN A 137 27.23 -1.19 7.30
CA ASN A 137 27.60 0.09 7.88
C ASN A 137 29.15 0.22 7.85
N PRO A 138 29.74 1.41 7.63
CA PRO A 138 31.19 1.65 7.75
C PRO A 138 31.83 1.10 9.03
N LEU A 139 31.07 0.92 10.11
CA LEU A 139 31.52 0.35 11.39
C LEU A 139 31.33 -1.18 11.49
N GLY A 140 30.79 -1.84 10.48
CA GLY A 140 30.54 -3.29 10.46
C GLY A 140 29.49 -3.79 11.47
N ALA A 141 28.85 -2.88 12.22
CA ALA A 141 27.92 -3.22 13.31
C ALA A 141 26.58 -3.80 12.83
N ILE A 142 26.17 -3.49 11.60
CA ILE A 142 24.93 -3.99 10.99
C ILE A 142 25.32 -4.78 9.75
N SER A 143 24.97 -6.07 9.74
CA SER A 143 25.38 -7.01 8.69
C SER A 143 24.27 -7.30 7.68
N SER A 144 23.01 -7.30 8.11
CA SER A 144 21.87 -7.43 7.20
C SER A 144 20.59 -6.94 7.86
N ILE A 145 19.71 -6.36 7.04
CA ILE A 145 18.42 -5.86 7.47
C ILE A 145 17.33 -6.63 6.71
N ARG A 146 16.38 -7.21 7.45
CA ARG A 146 15.22 -7.88 6.88
C ARG A 146 14.01 -6.96 6.93
N TYR A 147 13.23 -6.95 5.86
CA TYR A 147 12.01 -6.19 5.74
C TYR A 147 10.89 -7.09 5.22
N SER A 148 9.68 -6.90 5.73
CA SER A 148 8.48 -7.56 5.22
C SER A 148 7.32 -6.58 5.21
N GLY A 149 6.50 -6.66 4.17
CA GLY A 149 5.33 -5.82 4.01
C GLY A 149 4.18 -6.59 3.40
N SER A 150 2.98 -6.04 3.55
CA SER A 150 1.79 -6.52 2.87
C SER A 150 0.95 -5.34 2.42
N VAL A 151 0.53 -5.37 1.17
CA VAL A 151 -0.34 -4.34 0.57
C VAL A 151 -1.58 -5.03 0.03
N VAL A 152 -2.73 -4.42 0.27
CA VAL A 152 -4.02 -4.86 -0.26
C VAL A 152 -4.62 -3.69 -1.00
N GLY A 153 -5.14 -3.96 -2.19
CA GLY A 153 -5.88 -3.01 -2.99
C GLY A 153 -7.13 -3.67 -3.56
N ARG A 154 -8.08 -2.84 -4.02
CA ARG A 154 -9.28 -3.31 -4.70
C ARG A 154 -9.13 -3.07 -6.19
N ALA A 155 -9.35 -4.09 -6.99
CA ALA A 155 -9.29 -3.99 -8.44
C ALA A 155 -10.43 -3.11 -8.95
N PHE A 156 -10.15 -2.36 -10.02
CA PHE A 156 -11.19 -1.66 -10.74
C PHE A 156 -11.92 -2.65 -11.66
N THR A 157 -13.16 -2.99 -11.32
CA THR A 157 -14.03 -3.92 -12.08
C THR A 157 -15.19 -3.22 -12.79
N GLY A 158 -15.29 -1.89 -12.69
CA GLY A 158 -16.38 -1.09 -13.24
C GLY A 158 -17.62 -0.98 -12.35
N SER A 159 -17.65 -1.68 -11.21
CA SER A 159 -18.66 -1.43 -10.16
C SER A 159 -18.30 -0.16 -9.39
N TYR A 160 -19.26 0.76 -9.21
CA TYR A 160 -19.02 2.05 -8.57
C TYR A 160 -19.06 1.89 -7.05
N TYR A 161 -17.90 1.74 -6.44
CA TYR A 161 -17.76 1.78 -4.99
C TYR A 161 -17.65 3.24 -4.58
N GLY A 162 -18.80 3.86 -4.23
CA GLY A 162 -18.86 5.25 -3.78
C GLY A 162 -17.86 5.45 -2.64
N GLY A 163 -16.80 6.21 -2.92
CA GLY A 163 -15.65 6.38 -2.06
C GLY A 163 -16.04 6.89 -0.68
N LYS A 164 -16.22 5.95 0.23
CA LYS A 164 -16.18 5.99 1.69
C LYS A 164 -16.47 4.56 2.14
N ASP A 165 -15.85 4.13 3.23
CA ASP A 165 -15.98 2.79 3.83
C ASP A 165 -17.39 2.50 4.39
N SER A 166 -18.46 2.84 3.68
CA SER A 166 -19.83 2.48 4.02
C SER A 166 -20.13 1.05 3.54
N GLY A 167 -19.18 0.15 3.76
CA GLY A 167 -19.17 -1.24 3.32
C GLY A 167 -20.47 -1.99 3.58
N GLY A 168 -20.86 -2.82 2.61
CA GLY A 168 -22.04 -3.67 2.64
C GLY A 168 -22.07 -4.53 1.37
N PRO A 169 -23.00 -5.49 1.26
CA PRO A 169 -23.15 -6.26 0.02
C PRO A 169 -23.41 -5.33 -1.17
N THR A 170 -22.93 -5.72 -2.34
CA THR A 170 -23.19 -5.02 -3.60
C THR A 170 -24.69 -5.08 -3.91
N VAL A 171 -25.31 -3.91 -4.05
CA VAL A 171 -26.69 -3.72 -4.51
C VAL A 171 -26.67 -2.92 -5.81
N TYR A 172 -27.78 -2.89 -6.53
CA TYR A 172 -27.89 -2.23 -7.82
C TYR A 172 -28.87 -1.08 -7.76
N VAL A 173 -28.51 0.05 -8.35
CA VAL A 173 -29.36 1.25 -8.43
C VAL A 173 -29.44 1.73 -9.88
N PHE A 174 -30.51 2.45 -10.19
CA PHE A 174 -30.64 3.22 -11.42
C PHE A 174 -30.27 4.67 -11.12
N PRO A 175 -29.09 5.17 -11.52
CA PRO A 175 -28.58 6.48 -11.09
C PRO A 175 -29.53 7.63 -11.43
N ASP A 176 -30.01 7.66 -12.67
CA ASP A 176 -30.77 8.79 -13.20
C ASP A 176 -32.29 8.60 -13.12
N ALA A 177 -32.75 7.35 -13.02
CA ALA A 177 -34.17 7.00 -13.18
C ALA A 177 -34.79 6.27 -11.97
N GLY A 178 -34.02 6.00 -10.91
CA GLY A 178 -34.48 5.19 -9.77
C GLY A 178 -34.27 5.84 -8.42
N THR A 179 -35.15 5.46 -7.49
CA THR A 179 -35.12 5.88 -6.07
C THR A 179 -34.89 4.71 -5.12
N HIS A 180 -34.71 3.50 -5.67
CA HIS A 180 -34.58 2.27 -4.90
C HIS A 180 -33.32 1.48 -5.25
N TYR A 181 -32.81 0.72 -4.30
CA TYR A 181 -31.77 -0.28 -4.51
C TYR A 181 -32.35 -1.69 -4.62
N HIS A 182 -31.70 -2.52 -5.42
CA HIS A 182 -32.16 -3.82 -5.88
C HIS A 182 -31.08 -4.91 -5.72
N ASN A 183 -31.48 -6.16 -5.56
CA ASN A 183 -30.57 -7.30 -5.70
C ASN A 183 -30.43 -7.72 -7.18
N LYS A 184 -29.40 -8.50 -7.50
CA LYS A 184 -29.08 -8.91 -8.90
C LYS A 184 -30.22 -9.65 -9.61
N SER A 185 -31.08 -10.34 -8.87
CA SER A 185 -32.17 -11.16 -9.43
C SER A 185 -33.47 -10.38 -9.66
N CYS A 186 -33.53 -9.10 -9.30
CA CYS A 186 -34.72 -8.27 -9.43
C CYS A 186 -35.20 -8.15 -10.89
N ARG A 187 -36.51 -8.30 -11.11
CA ARG A 187 -37.16 -8.15 -12.43
C ARG A 187 -36.84 -6.82 -13.11
N TYR A 188 -36.74 -5.73 -12.35
CA TYR A 188 -36.41 -4.40 -12.91
C TYR A 188 -35.01 -4.36 -13.52
N LEU A 189 -34.02 -5.05 -12.92
CA LEU A 189 -32.67 -5.12 -13.47
C LEU A 189 -32.64 -5.96 -14.74
N LYS A 190 -33.39 -7.07 -14.79
CA LYS A 190 -33.41 -7.97 -15.96
C LYS A 190 -33.84 -7.28 -17.25
N ALA A 191 -34.69 -6.26 -17.16
CA ALA A 191 -35.21 -5.50 -18.29
C ALA A 191 -34.34 -4.29 -18.69
N ALA A 192 -33.34 -3.96 -17.88
CA ALA A 192 -32.50 -2.78 -18.09
C ALA A 192 -31.11 -3.18 -18.56
N CYS A 193 -30.40 -2.22 -19.17
CA CYS A 193 -29.01 -2.41 -19.50
C CYS A 193 -28.12 -2.16 -18.27
N HIS A 194 -26.90 -2.66 -18.33
CA HIS A 194 -25.88 -2.39 -17.32
C HIS A 194 -24.64 -1.82 -17.97
N GLN A 195 -23.99 -0.90 -17.27
CA GLN A 195 -22.74 -0.31 -17.72
C GLN A 195 -21.60 -1.30 -17.49
N VAL A 196 -20.82 -1.55 -18.54
CA VAL A 196 -19.58 -2.32 -18.51
C VAL A 196 -18.49 -1.57 -19.26
N TYR A 197 -17.24 -1.90 -18.96
CA TYR A 197 -16.11 -1.39 -19.73
C TYR A 197 -15.81 -2.36 -20.87
N LEU A 198 -15.67 -1.82 -22.08
CA LEU A 198 -15.43 -2.62 -23.27
C LEU A 198 -14.07 -3.33 -23.17
N ASN A 199 -14.05 -4.63 -23.43
CA ASN A 199 -12.85 -5.46 -23.46
C ASN A 199 -13.07 -6.64 -24.42
N GLY A 200 -12.04 -7.46 -24.60
CA GLY A 200 -12.12 -8.64 -25.47
C GLY A 200 -13.26 -9.61 -25.11
N ASN A 201 -13.58 -9.78 -23.82
CA ASN A 201 -14.68 -10.64 -23.40
C ASN A 201 -16.05 -10.06 -23.81
N THR A 202 -16.26 -8.75 -23.61
CA THR A 202 -17.48 -8.06 -24.06
C THR A 202 -17.64 -8.15 -25.57
N ARG A 203 -16.56 -7.93 -26.34
CA ARG A 203 -16.57 -8.06 -27.81
C ARG A 203 -16.85 -9.48 -28.31
N SER A 204 -16.41 -10.50 -27.55
CA SER A 204 -16.69 -11.89 -27.91
C SER A 204 -18.15 -12.28 -27.68
N ARG A 205 -18.82 -11.63 -26.72
CA ARG A 205 -20.21 -11.94 -26.34
C ARG A 205 -21.25 -11.09 -27.05
N PHE A 206 -20.91 -9.84 -27.38
CA PHE A 206 -21.84 -8.87 -27.94
C PHE A 206 -21.22 -8.16 -29.14
N HIS A 207 -22.05 -7.85 -30.15
CA HIS A 207 -21.62 -7.05 -31.28
C HIS A 207 -21.82 -5.54 -31.03
N GLY A 208 -21.02 -4.68 -31.65
CA GLY A 208 -21.21 -3.24 -31.49
C GLY A 208 -22.46 -2.76 -32.23
N CYS A 209 -23.29 -1.95 -31.56
CA CYS A 209 -24.45 -1.33 -32.20
C CYS A 209 -24.00 -0.41 -33.34
N ARG A 210 -24.53 -0.65 -34.55
CA ARG A 210 -24.22 0.15 -35.75
C ARG A 210 -24.81 1.56 -35.68
N ASN A 211 -25.97 1.71 -35.04
CA ASN A 211 -26.72 2.97 -34.99
C ASN A 211 -26.02 4.02 -34.12
N CYS A 212 -25.36 3.61 -33.03
CA CYS A 212 -24.59 4.52 -32.19
C CYS A 212 -23.07 4.41 -32.43
N GLY A 213 -22.62 3.66 -33.45
CA GLY A 213 -21.20 3.54 -33.79
C GLY A 213 -20.33 2.82 -32.75
N ALA A 214 -20.93 2.04 -31.84
CA ALA A 214 -20.20 1.40 -30.73
C ALA A 214 -19.11 0.42 -31.20
N SER A 215 -19.21 -0.13 -32.42
CA SER A 215 -18.20 -1.05 -32.96
C SER A 215 -16.80 -0.43 -33.09
N LYS A 216 -16.72 0.90 -33.23
CA LYS A 216 -15.47 1.64 -33.50
C LYS A 216 -14.77 2.16 -32.25
N VAL A 217 -15.38 2.05 -31.08
CA VAL A 217 -14.79 2.60 -29.85
C VAL A 217 -13.68 1.70 -29.30
N PRO A 218 -12.65 2.27 -28.66
CA PRO A 218 -11.54 1.49 -28.11
C PRO A 218 -11.96 0.74 -26.83
N ASP A 219 -11.18 -0.29 -26.49
CA ASP A 219 -11.32 -1.00 -25.21
C ASP A 219 -11.09 -0.03 -24.04
N GLY A 220 -11.78 -0.27 -22.93
CA GLY A 220 -11.84 0.63 -21.78
C GLY A 220 -12.89 1.74 -21.91
N THR A 221 -13.61 1.82 -23.03
CA THR A 221 -14.76 2.74 -23.16
C THR A 221 -15.96 2.17 -22.39
N PRO A 222 -16.67 2.96 -21.58
CA PRO A 222 -17.90 2.53 -20.94
C PRO A 222 -18.99 2.32 -22.00
N VAL A 223 -19.59 1.13 -22.01
CA VAL A 223 -20.66 0.71 -22.92
C VAL A 223 -21.80 0.06 -22.13
N PHE A 224 -22.98 0.01 -22.72
CA PHE A 224 -24.19 -0.51 -22.10
C PHE A 224 -24.61 -1.81 -22.78
N CYS A 225 -24.77 -2.86 -21.98
CA CYS A 225 -25.14 -4.19 -22.48
C CYS A 225 -26.44 -4.66 -21.81
N PHE A 226 -27.26 -5.39 -22.56
CA PHE A 226 -28.46 -6.04 -22.05
C PHE A 226 -28.16 -7.54 -21.86
N GLU A 227 -27.68 -7.96 -20.68
CA GLU A 227 -27.16 -9.34 -20.49
C GLU A 227 -28.15 -10.45 -20.85
N ASN A 228 -29.44 -10.21 -20.65
CA ASN A 228 -30.48 -11.24 -20.80
C ASN A 228 -31.27 -11.16 -22.11
N SER A 229 -31.20 -10.03 -22.82
CA SER A 229 -32.13 -9.74 -23.92
C SER A 229 -31.49 -9.06 -25.13
N GLY A 230 -30.25 -8.59 -25.04
CA GLY A 230 -29.58 -7.92 -26.15
C GLY A 230 -28.37 -8.70 -26.64
N GLU A 231 -28.15 -8.59 -27.94
CA GLU A 231 -26.99 -9.16 -28.63
C GLU A 231 -25.91 -8.10 -28.90
N ALA A 232 -26.24 -6.83 -28.64
CA ALA A 232 -25.39 -5.69 -28.94
C ALA A 232 -25.01 -4.89 -27.69
N TYR A 233 -23.85 -4.24 -27.77
CA TYR A 233 -23.44 -3.21 -26.82
C TYR A 233 -23.58 -1.81 -27.42
N HIS A 234 -23.94 -0.85 -26.57
CA HIS A 234 -24.36 0.50 -26.97
C HIS A 234 -23.53 1.58 -26.28
N LEU A 235 -23.47 2.77 -26.88
CA LEU A 235 -22.99 3.98 -26.20
C LEU A 235 -24.12 4.63 -25.40
N HIS A 236 -23.75 5.50 -24.46
CA HIS A 236 -24.69 6.21 -23.57
C HIS A 236 -25.82 6.90 -24.34
N ASP A 237 -25.50 7.58 -25.44
CA ASP A 237 -26.47 8.41 -26.19
C ASP A 237 -27.32 7.59 -27.18
N CYS A 238 -27.24 6.26 -27.14
CA CYS A 238 -28.04 5.42 -28.00
C CYS A 238 -29.50 5.42 -27.54
N ARG A 239 -30.45 5.61 -28.47
CA ARG A 239 -31.90 5.58 -28.19
C ARG A 239 -32.38 4.28 -27.54
N SER A 240 -31.64 3.17 -27.68
CA SER A 240 -31.95 1.90 -27.03
C SER A 240 -31.63 1.92 -25.53
N VAL A 241 -30.75 2.81 -25.06
CA VAL A 241 -30.33 2.95 -23.66
C VAL A 241 -31.29 3.92 -22.98
N ASP A 242 -32.43 3.40 -22.50
CA ASP A 242 -33.42 4.20 -21.76
C ASP A 242 -33.11 4.23 -20.26
N LYS A 243 -32.80 3.06 -19.67
CA LYS A 243 -32.45 2.92 -18.25
C LYS A 243 -31.28 1.98 -18.08
N TYR A 244 -30.32 2.38 -17.27
CA TYR A 244 -29.18 1.56 -16.90
C TYR A 244 -29.04 1.46 -15.38
N TYR A 245 -28.47 0.34 -14.94
CA TYR A 245 -28.12 0.15 -13.54
C TYR A 245 -26.61 0.03 -13.34
N ILE A 246 -26.17 0.41 -12.13
CA ILE A 246 -24.81 0.24 -11.65
C ILE A 246 -24.81 -0.49 -10.32
N GLY A 247 -23.77 -1.28 -10.05
CA GLY A 247 -23.52 -1.87 -8.74
C GLY A 247 -22.86 -0.86 -7.80
N ILE A 248 -23.41 -0.69 -6.60
CA ILE A 248 -22.88 0.14 -5.52
C ILE A 248 -22.96 -0.59 -4.17
N GLY A 249 -22.20 -0.15 -3.18
CA GLY A 249 -22.32 -0.69 -1.81
C GLY A 249 -23.66 -0.32 -1.17
N LYS A 250 -24.30 -1.26 -0.45
CA LYS A 250 -25.60 -1.04 0.19
C LYS A 250 -25.67 0.22 1.05
N ASN A 251 -24.71 0.46 1.93
CA ASN A 251 -24.81 1.65 2.79
C ASN A 251 -24.53 2.93 1.99
N SER A 252 -23.67 2.89 0.97
CA SER A 252 -23.52 4.00 0.01
C SER A 252 -24.84 4.30 -0.72
N ALA A 253 -25.64 3.28 -1.04
CA ALA A 253 -26.98 3.48 -1.59
C ALA A 253 -27.89 4.23 -0.60
N ILE A 254 -27.88 3.82 0.67
CA ILE A 254 -28.69 4.46 1.72
C ILE A 254 -28.24 5.91 1.96
N GLU A 255 -26.93 6.16 2.04
CA GLU A 255 -26.35 7.50 2.18
C GLU A 255 -26.73 8.43 1.02
N LYS A 256 -26.83 7.87 -0.20
CA LYS A 256 -27.31 8.58 -1.39
C LYS A 256 -28.83 8.73 -1.47
N GLY A 257 -29.57 8.25 -0.47
CA GLY A 257 -31.03 8.39 -0.37
C GLY A 257 -31.85 7.30 -1.06
N TYR A 258 -31.22 6.22 -1.55
CA TYR A 258 -31.94 5.10 -2.14
C TYR A 258 -32.69 4.29 -1.09
N ARG A 259 -33.93 3.91 -1.39
CA ARG A 259 -34.81 3.11 -0.53
C ARG A 259 -34.78 1.62 -0.91
N ARG A 260 -35.19 0.75 0.01
CA ARG A 260 -35.24 -0.70 -0.27
C ARG A 260 -36.32 -1.01 -1.30
N CYS A 261 -36.00 -1.78 -2.35
CA CYS A 261 -37.02 -2.20 -3.31
C CYS A 261 -38.07 -3.10 -2.64
N GLY A 262 -39.36 -2.75 -2.77
CA GLY A 262 -40.45 -3.54 -2.19
C GLY A 262 -40.64 -4.94 -2.79
N ILE A 263 -40.14 -5.17 -4.02
CA ILE A 263 -40.31 -6.46 -4.72
C ILE A 263 -39.19 -7.44 -4.36
N CYS A 264 -37.94 -6.97 -4.35
CA CYS A 264 -36.77 -7.85 -4.16
C CYS A 264 -36.12 -7.71 -2.78
N GLY A 265 -36.56 -6.76 -1.95
CA GLY A 265 -35.97 -6.49 -0.62
C GLY A 265 -34.65 -5.72 -0.65
N GLY A 266 -33.98 -5.69 -1.81
CA GLY A 266 -32.70 -5.01 -2.03
C GLY A 266 -31.49 -5.87 -1.70
#